data_AF-A0A2S5LIQ7-F1
#
_entry.id   AF-A0A2S5LIQ7-F1
#
_cell.length_a   1.000
_cell.length_b   1.000
_cell.length_c   1.000
_cell.angle_alpha   90.00
_cell.angle_beta   90.00
_cell.angle_gamma   90.00
#
_symmetry.space_group_name_H-M   'P 1'
#
loop_
_entity.id
_entity.type
_entity.pdbx_description
1 polymer ?
#
loop_
_entity_poly.entity_id
_entity_poly.type
_entity_poly.pdbx_seq_one_letter_code
_entity_poly.pdbx_strand_id
1 'polypeptide(L)'
;LMLFKDRLSLIQESKALQAMGLSFAIMLIGDSDNVELNCQTINLPNSPDKVAELLYSSLHDLDTMKVDRLLVELPPVLPEWLAVLDRLSRAGYR
;
A
#
# COMPACT_ATOMS: atom_id res chain seq x y z
N LEU A 1 -5.01 -8.49 -0.35
CA LEU A 1 -4.34 -7.28 0.18
C LEU A 1 -3.36 -7.70 1.28
N MET A 2 -2.14 -7.17 1.31
CA MET A 2 -1.15 -7.43 2.38
C MET A 2 -0.73 -6.11 3.00
N LEU A 3 -0.72 -6.05 4.34
CA LEU A 3 -0.37 -4.87 5.12
C LEU A 3 0.99 -5.09 5.78
N PHE A 4 1.90 -4.12 5.63
CA PHE A 4 3.26 -4.21 6.15
C PHE A 4 3.55 -3.03 7.06
N LYS A 5 3.96 -3.31 8.30
CA LYS A 5 4.40 -2.28 9.27
C LYS A 5 5.77 -1.67 8.97
N ASP A 6 6.57 -2.35 8.13
CA ASP A 6 7.94 -1.99 7.84
C ASP A 6 8.21 -2.09 6.33
N ARG A 7 8.86 -1.06 5.76
CA ARG A 7 9.25 -1.02 4.34
C ARG A 7 10.11 -2.22 3.91
N LEU A 8 10.99 -2.68 4.81
CA LEU A 8 11.86 -3.82 4.53
C LEU A 8 11.07 -5.10 4.21
N SER A 9 10.01 -5.36 4.97
CA SER A 9 9.15 -6.54 4.75
C SER A 9 8.37 -6.41 3.45
N LEU A 10 7.90 -5.19 3.14
CA LEU A 10 7.22 -4.90 1.89
C LEU A 10 8.13 -5.13 0.68
N ILE A 11 9.36 -4.61 0.72
CA ILE A 11 10.34 -4.80 -0.36
C ILE A 11 10.68 -6.28 -0.51
N GLN A 12 10.84 -7.00 0.60
CA GLN A 12 11.14 -8.43 0.57
C GLN A 12 10.03 -9.23 -0.13
N GLU A 13 8.76 -8.96 0.18
CA GLU A 13 7.65 -9.63 -0.51
C GLU A 13 7.49 -9.19 -1.95
N SER A 14 7.74 -7.91 -2.27
CA SER A 14 7.73 -7.46 -3.66
C SER A 14 8.73 -8.22 -4.53
N LYS A 15 9.93 -8.52 -3.99
CA LYS A 15 10.94 -9.32 -4.70
C LYS A 15 10.48 -10.76 -4.87
N ALA A 16 9.84 -11.34 -3.86
CA ALA A 16 9.29 -12.69 -3.94
C ALA A 16 8.23 -12.77 -5.05
N LEU A 17 7.32 -11.79 -5.11
CA LEU A 17 6.28 -11.71 -6.13
C LEU A 17 6.83 -11.47 -7.54
N GLN A 18 7.88 -10.63 -7.69
CA GLN A 18 8.58 -10.47 -8.97
C GLN A 18 9.20 -11.79 -9.43
N ALA A 19 9.86 -12.52 -8.52
CA ALA A 19 10.46 -13.81 -8.85
C ALA A 19 9.42 -14.86 -9.27
N MET A 20 8.19 -14.75 -8.76
CA MET A 20 7.05 -15.58 -9.16
C MET A 20 6.40 -15.13 -10.48
N GLY A 21 6.78 -13.96 -11.02
CA GLY A 21 6.17 -13.39 -12.23
C GLY A 21 4.74 -12.88 -12.03
N LEU A 22 4.34 -12.59 -10.78
CA LEU A 22 3.01 -12.08 -10.46
C LEU A 22 2.97 -10.56 -10.60
N SER A 23 1.87 -10.02 -11.12
CA SER A 23 1.63 -8.59 -11.15
C SER A 23 1.21 -8.10 -9.77
N PHE A 24 1.92 -7.12 -9.24
CA PHE A 24 1.55 -6.53 -7.96
C PHE A 24 1.70 -5.01 -7.96
N ALA A 25 0.96 -4.38 -7.07
CA ALA A 25 1.03 -2.96 -6.81
C ALA A 25 1.45 -2.69 -5.38
N ILE A 26 2.12 -1.55 -5.20
CA ILE A 26 2.65 -1.10 -3.93
C ILE A 26 2.06 0.26 -3.62
N MET A 27 1.62 0.43 -2.38
CA MET A 27 1.14 1.69 -1.87
C MET A 27 1.95 2.10 -0.66
N LEU A 28 2.57 3.27 -0.76
CA LEU A 28 3.40 3.84 0.28
C LEU A 28 2.71 5.09 0.83
N ILE A 29 2.76 5.29 2.14
CA ILE A 29 2.12 6.42 2.81
C ILE A 29 3.21 7.33 3.37
N GLY A 30 3.22 8.58 2.93
CA GLY A 30 4.19 9.59 3.35
C GLY A 30 5.33 9.77 2.37
N ASP A 31 6.41 10.38 2.85
CA ASP A 31 7.58 10.69 2.04
C ASP A 31 8.33 9.39 1.70
N SER A 32 8.17 8.94 0.46
CA SER A 32 8.86 7.77 -0.04
C SER A 32 9.88 8.25 -1.04
N ASP A 33 11.14 8.29 -0.59
CA ASP A 33 12.30 8.30 -1.46
C ASP A 33 12.04 7.30 -2.60
N ASN A 34 12.02 7.80 -3.84
CA ASN A 34 11.53 7.12 -5.03
C ASN A 34 12.03 5.67 -5.08
N VAL A 35 11.19 4.74 -4.63
CA VAL A 35 11.54 3.32 -4.68
C VAL A 35 11.35 2.91 -6.13
N GLU A 36 12.45 2.80 -6.88
CA GLU A 36 12.45 2.30 -8.25
C GLU A 36 12.14 0.80 -8.24
N LEU A 37 10.87 0.49 -8.08
CA LEU A 37 10.33 -0.85 -8.26
C LEU A 37 9.76 -0.91 -9.67
N ASN A 38 10.03 -2.00 -10.40
CA ASN A 38 9.48 -2.26 -11.74
C ASN A 38 7.97 -2.58 -11.69
N CYS A 39 7.23 -1.90 -10.83
CA CYS A 39 5.85 -2.18 -10.46
C CYS A 39 5.10 -0.89 -10.18
N GLN A 40 3.77 -0.97 -10.18
CA GLN A 40 2.92 0.18 -9.93
C GLN A 40 3.06 0.61 -8.47
N THR A 41 3.67 1.77 -8.24
CA THR A 41 3.89 2.34 -6.91
C THR A 41 3.03 3.59 -6.76
N ILE A 42 2.23 3.63 -5.71
CA ILE A 42 1.31 4.73 -5.41
C ILE A 42 1.77 5.38 -4.13
N ASN A 43 2.23 6.63 -4.23
CA ASN A 43 2.65 7.41 -3.09
C ASN A 43 1.48 8.25 -2.60
N LEU A 44 1.05 8.00 -1.38
CA LEU A 44 0.05 8.80 -0.69
C LEU A 44 0.71 9.91 0.13
N PRO A 45 0.10 11.10 0.19
CA PRO A 45 0.64 12.22 0.96
C PRO A 45 0.68 11.90 2.45
N ASN A 46 1.52 12.60 3.21
CA ASN A 46 1.60 12.48 4.67
C ASN A 46 0.43 13.18 5.40
N SER A 47 -0.80 13.00 4.92
CA SER A 47 -2.00 13.60 5.50
C SER A 47 -3.09 12.54 5.66
N PRO A 48 -3.57 12.27 6.89
CA PRO A 48 -4.45 11.14 7.16
C PRO A 48 -5.79 11.23 6.40
N ASP A 49 -6.37 12.43 6.29
CA ASP A 49 -7.63 12.64 5.55
C ASP A 49 -7.47 12.31 4.07
N LYS A 50 -6.43 12.85 3.43
CA LYS A 50 -6.14 12.59 2.01
C LYS A 50 -5.78 11.15 1.76
N VAL A 51 -5.04 10.51 2.67
CA VAL A 51 -4.70 9.09 2.56
C VAL A 51 -5.95 8.24 2.55
N ALA A 52 -6.92 8.51 3.43
CA ALA A 52 -8.15 7.73 3.46
C ALA A 52 -8.95 7.85 2.15
N GLU A 53 -9.02 9.04 1.56
CA GLU A 53 -9.70 9.25 0.27
C GLU A 53 -8.94 8.59 -0.89
N LEU A 54 -7.65 8.87 -1.00
CA LEU A 54 -6.81 8.34 -2.08
C LEU A 54 -6.63 6.83 -2.00
N LEU A 55 -6.63 6.25 -0.79
CA LEU A 55 -6.59 4.80 -0.57
C LEU A 55 -7.74 4.11 -1.28
N TYR A 56 -8.98 4.58 -1.10
CA TYR A 56 -10.15 3.97 -1.73
C TYR A 56 -10.12 4.12 -3.25
N SER A 57 -9.79 5.32 -3.75
CA SER A 57 -9.66 5.55 -5.19
C SER A 57 -8.59 4.64 -5.80
N SER A 58 -7.43 4.56 -5.16
CA SER A 58 -6.32 3.71 -5.59
C SER A 58 -6.68 2.22 -5.54
N LEU A 59 -7.35 1.77 -4.48
CA LEU A 59 -7.84 0.40 -4.38
C LEU A 59 -8.81 0.07 -5.53
N HIS A 60 -9.70 1.00 -5.87
CA HIS A 60 -10.65 0.83 -6.95
C HIS A 60 -9.99 0.79 -8.34
N ASP A 61 -9.01 1.66 -8.59
CA ASP A 61 -8.17 1.64 -9.79
C ASP A 61 -7.41 0.31 -9.92
N LEU A 62 -6.83 -0.17 -8.81
CA LEU A 62 -6.08 -1.43 -8.78
C LEU A 62 -6.97 -2.66 -8.95
N ASP A 63 -8.18 -2.64 -8.39
CA ASP A 63 -9.20 -3.68 -8.62
C ASP A 63 -9.56 -3.76 -10.11
N THR A 64 -9.71 -2.60 -10.75
CA THR A 64 -9.94 -2.51 -12.20
C THR A 64 -8.76 -3.06 -13.01
N MET A 65 -7.53 -2.84 -12.55
CA MET A 65 -6.31 -3.34 -13.17
C MET A 65 -6.05 -4.84 -12.94
N LYS A 66 -6.84 -5.53 -12.11
CA LYS A 66 -6.69 -6.95 -11.77
C LYS A 66 -5.26 -7.33 -11.38
N VAL A 67 -4.61 -6.51 -10.56
CA VAL A 67 -3.32 -6.89 -9.97
C VAL A 67 -3.50 -8.12 -9.07
N ASP A 68 -2.56 -9.05 -9.11
CA ASP A 68 -2.64 -10.31 -8.35
C ASP A 68 -2.47 -10.04 -6.85
N ARG A 69 -1.57 -9.09 -6.51
CA ARG A 69 -1.28 -8.69 -5.14
C ARG A 69 -1.19 -7.18 -4.98
N LEU A 70 -1.67 -6.70 -3.85
CA LEU A 70 -1.49 -5.32 -3.42
C LEU A 70 -0.79 -5.32 -2.06
N LEU A 71 0.36 -4.67 -2.00
CA LEU A 71 1.15 -4.47 -0.80
C LEU A 71 0.96 -3.02 -0.35
N VAL A 72 0.63 -2.82 0.92
CA VAL A 72 0.43 -1.48 1.49
C VAL A 72 1.32 -1.30 2.71
N GLU A 73 2.08 -0.22 2.73
CA GLU A 73 2.84 0.22 3.91
C GLU A 73 1.88 0.84 4.92
N LEU A 74 1.85 0.31 6.14
CA LEU A 74 1.05 0.85 7.22
C LEU A 74 1.68 2.16 7.69
N PRO A 75 0.88 3.23 7.85
CA PRO A 75 1.37 4.46 8.44
C PRO A 75 1.77 4.24 9.91
N PRO A 76 2.58 5.13 10.49
CA PRO A 76 2.96 5.06 11.90
C PRO A 76 1.73 5.00 12.81
N VAL A 77 1.83 4.25 13.91
CA VAL A 77 0.74 4.05 14.89
C VAL A 77 0.62 5.30 15.79
N LEU A 78 0.21 6.40 15.18
CA LEU A 78 -0.05 7.68 15.81
C LEU A 78 -1.56 7.94 15.88
N PRO A 79 -2.04 8.72 16.87
CA PRO A 79 -3.47 8.97 17.05
C PRO A 79 -4.16 9.57 15.82
N GLU A 80 -3.46 10.40 15.05
CA GLU A 80 -3.96 10.98 13.79
C GLU A 80 -4.18 9.92 12.68
N TRP A 81 -3.42 8.82 12.70
CA TRP A 81 -3.47 7.74 11.72
C TRP A 81 -4.37 6.58 12.16
N LEU A 82 -4.85 6.54 13.41
CA LEU A 82 -5.73 5.48 13.90
C LEU A 82 -6.98 5.29 13.03
N ALA A 83 -7.58 6.40 12.58
CA ALA A 83 -8.74 6.34 11.69
C ALA A 83 -8.41 5.74 10.31
N VAL A 84 -7.19 5.95 9.82
CA VAL A 84 -6.70 5.41 8.54
C VAL A 84 -6.34 3.93 8.71
N LEU A 85 -5.62 3.58 9.78
CA LEU A 85 -5.22 2.21 10.13
C LEU A 85 -6.43 1.30 10.28
N ASP A 86 -7.46 1.78 10.97
CA ASP A 86 -8.72 1.06 11.11
C ASP A 86 -9.41 0.80 9.76
N ARG A 87 -9.44 1.81 8.87
CA ARG A 87 -9.96 1.64 7.50
C ARG A 87 -9.14 0.66 6.67
N LEU A 88 -7.81 0.74 6.73
CA LEU A 88 -6.89 -0.18 6.05
C LEU A 88 -7.09 -1.62 6.52
N SER A 89 -7.22 -1.82 7.83
CA SER A 89 -7.46 -3.14 8.42
C SER A 89 -8.79 -3.74 7.94
N ARG A 90 -9.86 -2.93 7.87
CA ARG A 90 -11.15 -3.38 7.31
C ARG A 90 -11.09 -3.71 5.83
N ALA A 91 -10.34 -2.94 5.04
CA ALA A 91 -10.14 -3.21 3.61
C ALA A 91 -9.32 -4.49 3.37
N GLY A 92 -8.36 -4.79 4.25
CA GLY A 92 -7.51 -5.98 4.16
C GLY A 92 -8.12 -7.27 4.67
N TYR A 93 -9.24 -7.20 5.40
CA TYR A 93 -9.91 -8.37 5.99
C TYR A 93 -11.03 -8.95 5.10
N ARG A 94 -11.08 -8.62 3.81
CA ARG A 94 -12.08 -9.17 2.88
C ARG A 94 -11.49 -10.17 1.91
#